data_AF-A0A7S4ER92-F1
#
_entry.id   AF-A0A7S4ER92-F1
#
_cell.length_a   1.000
_cell.length_b   1.000
_cell.length_c   1.000
_cell.angle_alpha   90.00
_cell.angle_beta   90.00
_cell.angle_gamma   90.00
#
_symmetry.space_group_name_H-M   'P 1'
#
loop_
_entity.id
_entity.type
_entity.pdbx_description
1 polymer ?
#
loop_
_entity_poly.entity_id
_entity_poly.type
_entity_poly.pdbx_seq_one_letter_code
_entity_poly.pdbx_strand_id
1 'polypeptide(L)'
;MCNSIVMPQNHVTLTKAGSAKEANGSSNASRKGKQQSKRIKQAGSTARPTFKRERVRLASWLSQLSAWEIERLIMPMQRLSFLDWPAAMLGASISGEAILPLFASFYWAFDQYKCFAGIWLVPVGEIANGCVKWLSMRGRPAWEDERVHLRSWSVESSFPSSHAQLAASIWTWMVLSSSHADAVSAAPSA
;
A
#
# COMPACT_ATOMS: atom_id res chain seq x y z
N MET A 1 2.54 -10.92 13.92
CA MET A 1 1.79 -12.14 13.60
C MET A 1 1.02 -11.87 12.33
N CYS A 2 1.60 -12.24 11.17
CA CYS A 2 0.89 -12.19 9.91
C CYS A 2 -0.03 -13.42 9.88
N ASN A 3 -1.30 -13.24 10.22
CA ASN A 3 -2.30 -14.28 10.08
C ASN A 3 -2.32 -14.70 8.61
N SER A 4 -1.75 -15.86 8.31
CA SER A 4 -1.93 -16.55 7.04
C SER A 4 -3.41 -16.91 6.94
N ILE A 5 -4.20 -16.01 6.36
CA ILE A 5 -5.55 -16.32 5.91
C ILE A 5 -5.36 -17.25 4.71
N VAL A 6 -5.39 -18.55 4.98
CA VAL A 6 -5.54 -19.59 3.96
C VAL A 6 -6.95 -19.46 3.42
N MET A 7 -7.12 -18.74 2.31
CA MET A 7 -8.37 -18.77 1.55
C MET A 7 -8.40 -20.04 0.69
N PRO A 8 -9.58 -20.68 0.55
CA PRO A 8 -9.75 -21.92 -0.19
C PRO A 8 -9.45 -21.71 -1.68
N GLN A 9 -8.73 -22.66 -2.27
CA GLN A 9 -8.59 -22.77 -3.71
C GLN A 9 -9.97 -23.03 -4.32
N ASN A 10 -10.54 -22.02 -4.97
CA ASN A 10 -11.76 -22.20 -5.75
C ASN A 10 -11.43 -23.03 -6.99
N HIS A 11 -11.76 -24.32 -6.92
CA HIS A 11 -11.82 -25.22 -8.05
C HIS A 11 -12.85 -24.68 -9.05
N VAL A 12 -12.38 -24.13 -10.17
CA VAL A 12 -13.24 -23.75 -11.31
C VAL A 12 -13.62 -25.03 -12.04
N THR A 13 -14.74 -25.65 -11.66
CA THR A 13 -15.40 -26.67 -12.48
C THR A 13 -16.07 -26.00 -13.68
N LEU A 14 -15.46 -26.16 -14.85
CA LEU A 14 -16.07 -25.92 -16.16
C LEU A 14 -17.32 -26.81 -16.31
N THR A 15 -18.50 -26.25 -16.14
CA THR A 15 -19.76 -26.90 -16.50
C THR A 15 -20.13 -26.59 -17.95
N LYS A 16 -20.30 -27.71 -18.65
CA LYS A 16 -20.60 -27.94 -20.06
C LYS A 16 -21.89 -27.25 -20.52
N ALA A 17 -21.86 -26.76 -21.76
CA ALA A 17 -22.98 -26.18 -22.49
C ALA A 17 -24.20 -27.13 -22.55
N GLY A 18 -25.37 -26.58 -22.26
CA GLY A 18 -26.68 -27.23 -22.41
C GLY A 18 -27.61 -26.34 -23.24
N SER A 19 -28.09 -26.91 -24.34
CA SER A 19 -28.98 -26.32 -25.36
C SER A 19 -30.45 -26.62 -25.05
N ALA A 20 -31.32 -25.60 -25.08
CA ALA A 20 -32.79 -25.69 -25.29
C ALA A 20 -33.31 -24.24 -25.49
N LYS A 21 -33.73 -23.81 -26.69
CA LYS A 21 -34.96 -24.08 -27.48
C LYS A 21 -36.26 -23.51 -26.87
N GLU A 22 -36.73 -22.46 -27.54
CA GLU A 22 -38.11 -21.95 -27.78
C GLU A 22 -39.13 -21.84 -26.65
N ALA A 23 -39.71 -20.63 -26.49
CA ALA A 23 -41.15 -20.42 -26.63
C ALA A 23 -41.52 -18.92 -26.77
N ASN A 24 -42.42 -18.67 -27.72
CA ASN A 24 -43.13 -17.42 -28.01
C ASN A 24 -43.96 -16.91 -26.83
N GLY A 25 -44.11 -15.59 -26.71
CA GLY A 25 -45.03 -14.95 -25.76
C GLY A 25 -45.23 -13.47 -26.04
N SER A 26 -46.12 -13.17 -26.99
CA SER A 26 -46.65 -11.83 -27.31
C SER A 26 -47.44 -11.25 -26.13
N SER A 27 -47.23 -9.97 -25.80
CA SER A 27 -48.23 -9.12 -25.12
C SER A 27 -47.88 -7.64 -25.28
N ASN A 28 -48.55 -6.99 -26.23
CA ASN A 28 -48.70 -5.53 -26.32
C ASN A 28 -49.50 -5.02 -25.12
N ALA A 29 -48.95 -4.10 -24.32
CA ALA A 29 -49.76 -3.18 -23.53
C ALA A 29 -48.99 -1.92 -23.10
N SER A 30 -49.63 -0.77 -23.30
CA SER A 30 -49.40 0.48 -22.59
C SER A 30 -48.22 1.38 -23.02
N ARG A 31 -48.26 1.76 -24.32
CA ARG A 31 -47.97 3.14 -24.74
C ARG A 31 -49.07 4.05 -24.19
N LYS A 32 -48.80 4.86 -23.16
CA LYS A 32 -49.35 6.22 -22.92
C LYS A 32 -48.94 6.70 -21.53
N GLY A 33 -47.90 7.51 -21.47
CA GLY A 33 -47.41 8.11 -20.22
C GLY A 33 -46.06 8.82 -20.34
N LYS A 34 -45.66 9.25 -21.54
CA LYS A 34 -44.41 9.98 -21.78
C LYS A 34 -44.73 11.30 -22.48
N GLN A 35 -45.25 12.31 -21.78
CA GLN A 35 -45.16 13.69 -22.31
C GLN A 35 -45.53 14.84 -21.37
N GLN A 36 -45.39 14.75 -20.03
CA GLN A 36 -45.67 15.96 -19.22
C GLN A 36 -44.89 16.12 -17.91
N SER A 37 -43.74 15.45 -17.79
CA SER A 37 -42.80 15.69 -16.68
C SER A 37 -41.37 15.82 -17.24
N LYS A 38 -41.17 16.84 -18.07
CA LYS A 38 -39.87 17.18 -18.68
C LYS A 38 -39.51 18.66 -18.59
N ARG A 39 -40.20 19.45 -17.76
CA ARG A 39 -40.02 20.91 -17.75
C ARG A 39 -39.82 21.58 -16.38
N ILE A 40 -39.48 20.81 -15.36
CA ILE A 40 -39.09 21.37 -14.06
C ILE A 40 -37.89 20.57 -13.56
N LYS A 41 -36.68 21.11 -13.78
CA LYS A 41 -35.38 20.82 -13.13
C LYS A 41 -34.24 21.26 -14.06
N GLN A 42 -34.24 22.53 -14.44
CA GLN A 42 -33.09 23.21 -15.04
C GLN A 42 -32.92 24.56 -14.34
N ALA A 43 -32.58 24.53 -13.06
CA ALA A 43 -32.06 25.68 -12.34
C ALA A 43 -31.39 25.16 -11.06
N GLY A 44 -30.07 25.28 -10.97
CA GLY A 44 -29.29 24.85 -9.80
C GLY A 44 -28.22 23.81 -10.09
N SER A 45 -27.37 24.03 -11.10
CA SER A 45 -26.08 23.33 -11.21
C SER A 45 -24.97 24.35 -11.37
N THR A 46 -24.85 25.20 -10.35
CA THR A 46 -23.68 26.07 -10.18
C THR A 46 -22.68 25.32 -9.31
N ALA A 47 -21.54 25.01 -9.92
CA ALA A 47 -20.25 24.66 -9.30
C ALA A 47 -20.17 23.36 -8.49
N ARG A 48 -19.69 22.28 -9.15
CA ARG A 48 -18.45 21.55 -8.78
C ARG A 48 -18.19 20.33 -9.72
N PRO A 49 -17.68 20.53 -10.95
CA PRO A 49 -17.21 19.42 -11.79
C PRO A 49 -15.67 19.24 -11.80
N THR A 50 -14.88 20.08 -11.13
CA THR A 50 -13.41 20.05 -11.25
C THR A 50 -12.75 18.83 -10.59
N PHE A 51 -13.22 18.41 -9.42
CA PHE A 51 -12.54 17.37 -8.62
C PHE A 51 -12.56 15.96 -9.25
N LYS A 52 -13.64 15.59 -9.94
CA LYS A 52 -13.70 14.28 -10.64
C LYS A 52 -12.72 14.21 -11.80
N ARG A 53 -12.50 15.33 -12.50
CA ARG A 53 -11.62 15.38 -13.68
C ARG A 53 -10.15 15.26 -13.29
N GLU A 54 -9.77 15.85 -12.16
CA GLU A 54 -8.41 15.71 -11.59
C GLU A 54 -8.11 14.28 -11.16
N ARG A 55 -9.06 13.58 -10.51
CA ARG A 55 -8.86 12.17 -10.12
C ARG A 55 -8.60 11.25 -11.32
N VAL A 56 -9.33 11.42 -12.42
CA VAL A 56 -9.13 10.61 -13.62
C VAL A 56 -7.76 10.88 -14.25
N ARG A 57 -7.33 12.15 -14.28
CA ARG A 57 -6.01 12.53 -14.81
C ARG A 57 -4.87 11.99 -13.95
N LEU A 58 -4.99 12.08 -12.64
CA LEU A 58 -4.02 11.52 -11.69
C LEU A 58 -3.95 10.00 -11.81
N ALA A 59 -5.08 9.32 -11.90
CA ALA A 59 -5.12 7.87 -12.08
C ALA A 59 -4.41 7.44 -13.38
N SER A 60 -4.66 8.14 -14.49
CA SER A 60 -4.01 7.88 -15.77
C SER A 60 -2.51 8.17 -15.75
N TRP A 61 -2.08 9.21 -15.03
CA TRP A 61 -0.65 9.52 -14.92
C TRP A 61 0.07 8.52 -14.01
N LEU A 62 -0.56 8.12 -12.90
CA LEU A 62 -0.05 7.11 -11.98
C LEU A 62 0.07 5.72 -12.62
N SER A 63 -0.85 5.35 -13.52
CA SER A 63 -0.75 4.09 -14.26
C SER A 63 0.33 4.12 -15.35
N GLN A 64 0.57 5.26 -15.98
CA GLN A 64 1.72 5.41 -16.90
C GLN A 64 3.04 5.33 -16.16
N LEU A 65 3.11 5.95 -14.98
CA LEU A 65 4.28 5.88 -14.12
C LEU A 65 4.53 4.44 -13.65
N SER A 66 3.48 3.70 -13.26
CA SER A 66 3.59 2.30 -12.83
C SER A 66 4.09 1.40 -13.96
N ALA A 67 3.59 1.56 -15.19
CA ALA A 67 4.04 0.78 -16.34
C ALA A 67 5.54 1.00 -16.63
N TRP A 68 5.99 2.26 -16.60
CA TRP A 68 7.40 2.58 -16.79
C TRP A 68 8.29 2.01 -15.66
N GLU A 69 7.87 2.14 -14.41
CA GLU A 69 8.55 1.58 -13.24
C GLU A 69 8.68 0.05 -13.36
N ILE A 70 7.60 -0.63 -13.78
CA ILE A 70 7.59 -2.07 -14.00
C ILE A 70 8.62 -2.46 -15.07
N GLU A 71 8.56 -1.85 -16.24
CA GLU A 71 9.41 -2.23 -17.38
C GLU A 71 10.89 -1.91 -17.16
N ARG A 72 11.19 -0.77 -16.53
CA ARG A 72 12.58 -0.25 -16.43
C ARG A 72 13.28 -0.61 -15.13
N LEU A 73 12.56 -0.80 -14.03
CA LEU A 73 13.15 -1.09 -12.73
C LEU A 73 12.86 -2.53 -12.29
N ILE A 74 11.58 -2.92 -12.25
CA ILE A 74 11.18 -4.19 -11.64
C ILE A 74 11.65 -5.38 -12.48
N MET A 75 11.40 -5.36 -13.79
CA MET A 75 11.75 -6.48 -14.67
C MET A 75 13.27 -6.75 -14.74
N PRO A 76 14.15 -5.75 -14.85
CA PRO A 76 15.60 -5.98 -14.76
C PRO A 76 16.03 -6.47 -13.38
N MET A 77 15.48 -5.92 -12.30
CA MET A 77 15.84 -6.35 -10.94
C MET A 77 15.45 -7.81 -10.67
N GLN A 78 14.34 -8.29 -11.23
CA GLN A 78 13.93 -9.69 -11.10
C GLN A 78 14.91 -10.68 -11.75
N ARG A 79 15.73 -10.23 -12.71
CA ARG A 79 16.80 -11.05 -13.28
C ARG A 79 18.00 -11.24 -12.34
N LEU A 80 18.13 -10.37 -11.33
CA LEU A 80 19.23 -10.41 -10.35
C LEU A 80 18.86 -11.32 -9.18
N SER A 81 18.67 -12.62 -9.45
CA SER A 81 18.24 -13.61 -8.45
C SER A 81 19.20 -13.77 -7.26
N PHE A 82 20.46 -13.36 -7.39
CA PHE A 82 21.42 -13.39 -6.29
C PHE A 82 21.10 -12.37 -5.17
N LEU A 83 20.33 -11.31 -5.47
CA LEU A 83 19.90 -10.32 -4.48
C LEU A 83 18.71 -10.80 -3.64
N ASP A 84 18.13 -11.94 -3.99
CA ASP A 84 16.88 -12.43 -3.40
C ASP A 84 17.07 -12.77 -1.93
N TRP A 85 18.16 -13.47 -1.64
CA TRP A 85 18.50 -13.86 -0.28
C TRP A 85 18.83 -12.67 0.62
N PRO A 86 19.73 -11.73 0.23
CA PRO A 86 19.95 -10.50 0.99
C PRO A 86 18.67 -9.69 1.21
N ALA A 87 17.82 -9.55 0.18
CA ALA A 87 16.57 -8.81 0.29
C ALA A 87 15.59 -9.45 1.28
N ALA A 88 15.48 -10.78 1.28
CA ALA A 88 14.64 -11.52 2.22
C ALA A 88 15.16 -11.39 3.66
N MET A 89 16.47 -11.55 3.86
CA MET A 89 17.10 -11.37 5.18
C MET A 89 16.91 -9.95 5.71
N LEU A 90 17.14 -8.94 4.86
CA LEU A 90 16.95 -7.54 5.22
C LEU A 90 15.49 -7.26 5.58
N GLY A 91 14.54 -7.75 4.77
CA GLY A 91 13.11 -7.64 5.05
C GLY A 91 12.72 -8.26 6.40
N ALA A 92 13.24 -9.45 6.71
CA ALA A 92 12.98 -10.11 7.99
C ALA A 92 13.58 -9.33 9.18
N SER A 93 14.79 -8.77 9.03
CA SER A 93 15.45 -7.98 10.07
C SER A 93 14.77 -6.65 10.39
N ILE A 94 14.00 -6.10 9.44
CA ILE A 94 13.26 -4.84 9.60
C ILE A 94 11.74 -5.10 9.76
N SER A 95 11.38 -6.32 10.14
CA SER A 95 10.01 -6.61 10.54
C SER A 95 9.70 -5.94 11.88
N GLY A 96 8.45 -5.51 12.09
CA GLY A 96 8.02 -4.95 13.38
C GLY A 96 8.33 -5.86 14.57
N GLU A 97 8.33 -7.18 14.37
CA GLU A 97 8.70 -8.17 15.40
C GLU A 97 10.20 -8.20 15.70
N ALA A 98 11.06 -8.07 14.68
CA ALA A 98 12.50 -8.01 14.84
C ALA A 98 12.98 -6.69 15.46
N ILE A 99 12.20 -5.63 15.32
CA ILE A 99 12.53 -4.31 15.86
C ILE A 99 12.44 -4.28 17.40
N LEU A 100 11.54 -5.03 18.02
CA LEU A 100 11.45 -5.10 19.49
C LEU A 100 12.74 -5.60 20.16
N PRO A 101 13.29 -6.79 19.83
CA PRO A 101 14.53 -7.27 20.42
C PRO A 101 15.73 -6.39 20.03
N LEU A 102 15.68 -5.72 18.87
CA LEU A 102 16.68 -4.72 18.49
C LEU A 102 16.69 -3.53 19.46
N PHE A 103 15.54 -2.93 19.74
CA PHE A 103 15.43 -1.85 20.72
C PHE A 103 15.73 -2.31 22.15
N ALA A 104 15.41 -3.55 22.52
CA ALA A 104 15.83 -4.11 23.80
C ALA A 104 17.36 -4.19 23.89
N SER A 105 18.03 -4.63 22.82
CA SER A 105 19.49 -4.66 22.74
C SER A 105 20.09 -3.25 22.81
N PHE A 106 19.46 -2.26 22.14
CA PHE A 106 19.88 -0.86 22.24
C PHE A 106 19.65 -0.26 23.62
N TYR A 107 18.57 -0.62 24.30
CA TYR A 107 18.30 -0.17 25.65
C TYR A 107 19.40 -0.61 26.64
N TRP A 108 20.02 -1.76 26.40
CA TRP A 108 21.18 -2.23 27.17
C TRP A 108 22.51 -1.58 26.74
N ALA A 109 22.68 -1.31 25.45
CA ALA A 109 23.94 -0.81 24.90
C ALA A 109 24.08 0.73 24.89
N PHE A 110 22.97 1.45 24.87
CA PHE A 110 22.91 2.91 24.72
C PHE A 110 22.12 3.56 25.87
N ASP A 111 22.02 4.88 25.80
CA ASP A 111 21.23 5.67 26.74
C ASP A 111 19.74 5.25 26.73
N GLN A 112 19.24 4.91 27.91
CA GLN A 112 17.86 4.42 28.10
C GLN A 112 16.81 5.45 27.70
N TYR A 113 17.05 6.74 27.97
CA TYR A 113 16.12 7.81 27.64
C TYR A 113 16.02 8.00 26.14
N LYS A 114 17.15 7.97 25.42
CA LYS A 114 17.17 8.03 23.95
C LYS A 114 16.48 6.83 23.31
N CYS A 115 16.69 5.63 23.86
CA CYS A 115 16.02 4.41 23.39
C CYS A 115 14.52 4.44 23.62
N PHE A 116 14.08 4.94 24.79
CA PHE A 116 12.67 5.12 25.10
C PHE A 116 12.00 6.15 24.20
N ALA A 117 12.69 7.24 23.84
CA ALA A 117 12.18 8.17 22.83
C ALA A 117 12.14 7.54 21.43
N GLY A 118 13.17 6.76 21.07
CA GLY A 118 13.32 6.11 19.77
C GLY A 118 12.26 5.05 19.48
N ILE A 119 11.86 4.26 20.48
CA ILE A 119 10.87 3.18 20.26
C ILE A 119 9.51 3.72 19.81
N TRP A 120 9.16 4.97 20.18
CA TRP A 120 7.92 5.63 19.73
C TRP A 120 7.90 5.95 18.23
N LEU A 121 9.05 5.98 17.55
CA LEU A 121 9.10 6.18 16.10
C LEU A 121 8.42 5.04 15.33
N VAL A 122 8.40 3.83 15.89
CA VAL A 122 7.79 2.64 15.27
C VAL A 122 6.26 2.81 15.15
N PRO A 123 5.49 2.96 16.25
CA PRO A 123 4.04 3.09 16.16
C PRO A 123 3.62 4.39 15.45
N VAL A 124 4.31 5.51 15.69
CA VAL A 124 4.00 6.78 15.00
C VAL A 124 4.23 6.65 13.50
N GLY A 125 5.34 6.02 13.10
CA GLY A 125 5.65 5.75 11.71
C GLY A 125 4.60 4.86 11.04
N GLU A 126 4.24 3.74 11.66
CA GLU A 126 3.22 2.83 11.12
C GLU A 126 1.84 3.47 11.00
N ILE A 127 1.43 4.31 11.97
CA ILE A 127 0.16 5.06 11.88
C ILE A 127 0.21 6.02 10.69
N ALA A 128 1.28 6.82 10.56
CA ALA A 128 1.44 7.74 9.44
C ALA A 128 1.46 7.00 8.10
N ASN A 129 2.15 5.86 8.03
CA ASN A 129 2.19 5.00 6.86
C ASN A 129 0.79 4.49 6.49
N GLY A 130 0.05 3.98 7.48
CA GLY A 130 -1.32 3.50 7.33
C GLY A 130 -2.24 4.59 6.79
N CYS A 131 -2.13 5.82 7.29
CA CYS A 131 -2.89 6.97 6.77
C CYS A 131 -2.55 7.25 5.29
N VAL A 132 -1.27 7.27 4.91
CA VAL A 132 -0.87 7.52 3.51
C VAL A 132 -1.28 6.36 2.60
N LYS A 133 -1.14 5.11 3.07
CA LYS A 133 -1.62 3.91 2.38
C LYS A 133 -3.12 3.97 2.11
N TRP A 134 -3.89 4.38 3.11
CA TRP A 134 -5.34 4.53 2.99
C TRP A 134 -5.76 5.66 2.04
N LEU A 135 -5.00 6.75 1.99
CA LEU A 135 -5.26 7.86 1.06
C LEU A 135 -4.86 7.53 -0.38
N SER A 136 -3.76 6.78 -0.58
CA SER A 136 -3.22 6.50 -1.91
C SER A 136 -3.88 5.31 -2.60
N MET A 137 -4.33 4.30 -1.85
CA MET A 137 -4.97 3.07 -2.36
C MET A 137 -4.24 2.46 -3.58
N ARG A 138 -2.91 2.60 -3.64
CA ARG A 138 -2.12 2.16 -4.81
C ARG A 138 -1.89 0.65 -4.74
N GLY A 139 -2.31 -0.04 -5.80
CA GLY A 139 -2.12 -1.48 -5.95
C GLY A 139 -0.66 -1.88 -6.13
N ARG A 140 -0.35 -3.16 -5.85
CA ARG A 140 1.01 -3.71 -6.06
C ARG A 140 1.29 -3.88 -7.55
N PRO A 141 2.53 -3.71 -8.00
CA PRO A 141 2.88 -3.88 -9.41
C PRO A 141 2.41 -5.23 -9.97
N ALA A 142 2.51 -6.29 -9.16
CA ALA A 142 2.06 -7.62 -9.52
C ALA A 142 0.53 -7.85 -9.45
N TRP A 143 -0.25 -6.87 -9.01
CA TRP A 143 -1.71 -6.86 -9.19
C TRP A 143 -2.11 -6.30 -10.56
N GLU A 144 -1.24 -5.47 -11.16
CA GLU A 144 -1.46 -4.86 -12.47
C GLU A 144 -0.84 -5.69 -13.60
N ASP A 145 0.27 -6.38 -13.33
CA ASP A 145 1.03 -7.15 -14.33
C ASP A 145 1.42 -8.54 -13.82
N GLU A 146 0.88 -9.59 -14.44
CA GLU A 146 1.13 -10.99 -14.12
C GLU A 146 2.58 -11.42 -14.36
N ARG A 147 3.34 -10.67 -15.18
CA ARG A 147 4.76 -10.95 -15.44
C ARG A 147 5.62 -10.70 -14.20
N VAL A 148 5.14 -9.86 -13.28
CA VAL A 148 5.86 -9.52 -12.06
C VAL A 148 5.68 -10.63 -11.02
N HIS A 149 6.72 -11.43 -10.83
CA HIS A 149 6.75 -12.44 -9.76
C HIS A 149 6.78 -11.81 -8.36
N LEU A 150 5.74 -12.06 -7.56
CA LEU A 150 5.68 -11.72 -6.13
C LEU A 150 6.44 -12.76 -5.30
N ARG A 151 7.45 -12.30 -4.55
CA ARG A 151 8.17 -13.15 -3.59
C ARG A 151 7.48 -13.28 -2.24
N SER A 152 6.76 -12.23 -1.84
CA SER A 152 5.96 -12.22 -0.62
C SER A 152 4.56 -11.72 -0.96
N TRP A 153 3.55 -12.58 -0.76
CA TRP A 153 2.16 -12.17 -0.93
C TRP A 153 1.76 -11.22 0.20
N SER A 154 1.18 -10.08 -0.15
CA SER A 154 0.60 -9.14 0.80
C SER A 154 -0.65 -8.54 0.17
N VAL A 155 -1.73 -8.52 0.96
CA VAL A 155 -3.01 -7.87 0.62
C VAL A 155 -2.99 -6.36 0.88
N GLU A 156 -1.90 -5.82 1.40
CA GLU A 156 -1.77 -4.39 1.68
C GLU A 156 -1.34 -3.60 0.44
N SER A 157 -1.69 -2.31 0.43
CA SER A 157 -1.21 -1.36 -0.57
C SER A 157 0.32 -1.20 -0.53
N SER A 158 0.85 -0.86 -1.69
CA SER A 158 2.30 -0.89 -2.00
C SER A 158 3.05 0.32 -1.51
N PHE A 159 2.35 1.45 -1.44
CA PHE A 159 2.95 2.74 -1.24
C PHE A 159 2.30 3.45 -0.04
N PRO A 160 3.09 3.93 0.92
CA PRO A 160 4.54 3.77 1.09
C PRO A 160 4.95 2.36 1.57
N SER A 161 6.25 2.05 1.46
CA SER A 161 6.80 0.81 2.02
C SER A 161 7.01 0.95 3.54
N SER A 162 6.30 0.12 4.33
CA SER A 162 6.46 0.08 5.80
C SER A 162 7.89 -0.26 6.21
N HIS A 163 8.48 -1.30 5.62
CA HIS A 163 9.84 -1.73 5.95
C HIS A 163 10.87 -0.64 5.61
N ALA A 164 10.73 0.05 4.48
CA ALA A 164 11.65 1.14 4.12
C ALA A 164 11.52 2.31 5.10
N GLN A 165 10.29 2.65 5.51
CA GLN A 165 10.06 3.69 6.49
C GLN A 165 10.62 3.33 7.86
N LEU A 166 10.40 2.11 8.34
CA LEU A 166 10.97 1.63 9.60
C LEU A 166 12.50 1.65 9.57
N ALA A 167 13.11 1.17 8.49
CA ALA A 167 14.57 1.23 8.30
C ALA A 167 15.09 2.67 8.37
N ALA A 168 14.43 3.59 7.65
CA ALA A 168 14.79 5.00 7.63
C ALA A 168 14.61 5.67 9.01
N SER A 169 13.55 5.32 9.75
CA SER A 169 13.30 5.81 11.10
C SER A 169 14.39 5.36 12.07
N ILE A 170 14.77 4.08 12.05
CA ILE A 170 15.84 3.53 12.90
C ILE A 170 17.18 4.19 12.55
N TRP A 171 17.49 4.31 11.26
CA TRP A 171 18.69 4.99 10.78
C TRP A 171 18.75 6.45 11.27
N THR A 172 17.65 7.19 11.09
CA THR A 172 17.56 8.60 11.52
C THR A 172 17.74 8.72 13.02
N TRP A 173 17.12 7.83 13.80
CA TRP A 173 17.29 7.80 15.25
C TRP A 173 18.73 7.52 15.65
N MET A 174 19.42 6.58 15.00
CA MET A 174 20.84 6.31 15.27
C MET A 174 21.71 7.54 15.00
N VAL A 175 21.51 8.19 13.85
CA VAL A 175 22.25 9.40 13.47
C VAL A 175 22.03 10.50 14.51
N LEU A 176 20.77 10.80 14.85
CA LEU A 176 20.44 11.84 15.84
C LEU A 176 20.96 11.50 17.25
N SER A 177 20.91 10.22 17.62
CA SER A 177 21.40 9.75 18.93
C SER A 177 22.91 9.87 19.04
N SER A 178 23.64 9.67 17.94
CA SER A 178 25.10 9.78 17.86
C SER A 178 25.57 11.24 17.94
N SER A 179 24.87 12.18 17.32
CA SER A 179 25.23 13.61 17.33
C SER A 179 25.05 14.31 18.69
N HIS A 180 24.38 13.67 19.65
CA HIS A 180 24.13 14.23 20.99
C HIS A 180 25.14 13.78 22.06
N ALA A 181 26.16 13.00 21.73
CA ALA A 181 27.18 12.60 22.70
C ALA A 181 28.01 13.79 23.22
N ASP A 182 28.21 14.82 22.40
CA ASP A 182 29.12 15.93 22.72
C ASP A 182 28.53 16.99 23.66
N ALA A 183 27.21 17.00 23.87
CA ALA A 183 26.52 18.04 24.64
C ALA A 183 26.57 17.83 26.16
N VAL A 184 26.70 16.57 26.62
CA VAL A 184 26.69 16.25 28.07
C VAL A 184 28.07 16.43 28.70
N SER A 185 29.15 16.32 27.93
CA SER A 185 30.53 16.63 28.38
C SER A 185 30.80 18.12 28.62
N ALA A 186 29.87 19.01 28.25
CA ALA A 186 30.00 20.45 28.47
C ALA A 186 29.27 20.96 29.73
N ALA A 187 28.58 20.09 30.48
CA ALA A 187 27.99 20.50 31.74
C ALA A 187 29.12 20.65 32.79
N PRO A 188 29.36 21.86 33.33
CA PRO A 188 30.35 22.04 34.38
C PRO A 188 29.94 21.21 35.60
N SER A 189 30.88 20.40 36.10
CA SER A 189 30.75 19.70 37.37
C SER A 189 30.44 20.72 38.46
N ALA A 190 29.23 20.64 39.04
CA ALA A 190 28.83 21.38 40.23
C ALA A 190 29.38 20.70 41.49
#